data_AF-A0A1Y4H7R0-F1
#
_entry.id   AF-A0A1Y4H7R0-F1
#
_cell.length_a   1.000
_cell.length_b   1.000
_cell.length_c   1.000
_cell.angle_alpha   90.00
_cell.angle_beta   90.00
_cell.angle_gamma   90.00
#
_symmetry.space_group_name_H-M   'P 1'
#
loop_
_entity.id
_entity.type
_entity.pdbx_description
1 polymer ?
#
loop_
_entity_poly.entity_id
_entity_poly.type
_entity_poly.pdbx_seq_one_letter_code
_entity_poly.pdbx_strand_id
1 'polypeptide(L)'
;MEAEPKWLLTDEEKNNFIETLTPNLTVLRTKAQISQEELANLIGVSRQTYSSIERKVRKMSWSTYLSLVLFYDHNEKTHKMIRQLSIFPRELFIRFNDGTDYSNPELSGLLGNDAKTVVEYLDEQAKVAIRALVMVEYARCRTKNNGMSVE
;
A
#
# COMPACT_ATOMS: atom_id res chain seq x y z
N MET A 1 31.07 -6.14 -6.40
CA MET A 1 29.91 -5.34 -5.98
C MET A 1 29.52 -5.89 -4.61
N GLU A 2 29.79 -5.15 -3.54
CA GLU A 2 29.37 -5.58 -2.21
C GLU A 2 27.84 -5.65 -2.20
N ALA A 3 27.28 -6.76 -1.72
CA ALA A 3 25.84 -6.91 -1.60
C ALA A 3 25.32 -5.85 -0.62
N GLU A 4 24.36 -5.02 -1.07
CA GLU A 4 23.76 -4.04 -0.17
C GLU A 4 23.17 -4.73 1.06
N PRO A 5 23.48 -4.27 2.28
CA PRO A 5 23.01 -4.92 3.49
C PRO A 5 21.48 -4.82 3.61
N LYS A 6 20.84 -5.99 3.74
CA LYS A 6 19.38 -6.20 3.76
C LYS A 6 18.61 -5.19 4.62
N TRP A 7 19.07 -4.95 5.85
CA TRP A 7 18.38 -4.13 6.86
C TRP A 7 18.89 -2.70 6.95
N LEU A 8 19.80 -2.28 6.08
CA LEU A 8 20.34 -0.93 6.10
C LEU A 8 19.53 -0.03 5.19
N LEU A 9 19.23 1.17 5.68
CA LEU A 9 18.76 2.29 4.87
C LEU A 9 19.68 3.47 5.10
N THR A 10 20.28 3.96 4.03
CA THR A 10 20.99 5.24 4.02
C THR A 10 20.02 6.38 4.25
N ASP A 11 20.54 7.51 4.74
CA ASP A 11 19.70 8.69 4.91
C ASP A 11 19.25 9.27 3.57
N GLU A 12 20.03 9.07 2.50
CA GLU A 12 19.63 9.42 1.13
C GLU A 12 18.39 8.63 0.67
N GLU A 13 18.38 7.32 0.86
CA GLU A 13 17.20 6.49 0.56
C GLU A 13 15.96 6.95 1.35
N LYS A 14 16.11 7.18 2.67
CA LYS A 14 15.01 7.70 3.51
C LYS A 14 14.50 9.05 2.98
N ASN A 15 15.40 9.91 2.54
CA ASN A 15 15.07 11.23 2.01
C ASN A 15 14.29 11.13 0.70
N ASN A 16 14.72 10.25 -0.22
CA ASN A 16 14.04 10.03 -1.49
C ASN A 16 12.58 9.57 -1.28
N PHE A 17 12.36 8.67 -0.33
CA PHE A 17 11.02 8.23 0.05
C PHE A 17 10.17 9.37 0.64
N ILE A 18 10.73 10.15 1.56
CA ILE A 18 10.06 11.32 2.15
C ILE A 18 9.70 12.35 1.08
N GLU A 19 10.62 12.64 0.15
CA GLU A 19 10.43 13.61 -0.92
C GLU A 19 9.37 13.15 -1.93
N THR A 20 9.22 11.84 -2.12
CA THR A 20 8.16 11.26 -2.95
C THR A 20 6.78 11.39 -2.29
N LEU A 21 6.66 11.16 -0.98
CA LEU A 21 5.38 11.25 -0.25
C LEU A 21 4.93 12.70 -0.02
N THR A 22 5.84 13.58 0.40
CA THR A 22 5.54 14.95 0.86
C THR A 22 4.61 15.76 -0.06
N PRO A 23 4.82 15.83 -1.39
CA PRO A 23 3.95 16.60 -2.27
C PRO A 23 2.52 16.03 -2.40
N ASN A 24 2.31 14.78 -2.03
CA ASN A 24 1.05 14.06 -2.20
C ASN A 24 0.16 14.07 -0.93
N LEU A 25 0.67 14.59 0.19
CA LEU A 25 -0.02 14.55 1.49
C LEU A 25 -1.41 15.17 1.46
N THR A 26 -1.57 16.34 0.85
CA THR A 26 -2.88 17.01 0.79
C THR A 26 -3.90 16.21 -0.03
N VAL A 27 -3.47 15.66 -1.16
CA VAL A 27 -4.35 14.88 -2.03
C VAL A 27 -4.73 13.56 -1.37
N LEU A 28 -3.77 12.84 -0.78
CA LEU A 28 -4.01 11.60 -0.06
C LEU A 28 -4.94 11.82 1.15
N ARG A 29 -4.68 12.87 1.94
CA ARG A 29 -5.53 13.24 3.08
C ARG A 29 -6.96 13.55 2.65
N THR A 30 -7.13 14.35 1.59
CA THR A 30 -8.44 14.69 1.03
C THR A 30 -9.16 13.43 0.51
N LYS A 31 -8.44 12.53 -0.16
CA LYS A 31 -8.97 11.25 -0.65
C LYS A 31 -9.42 10.33 0.49
N ALA A 32 -8.66 10.29 1.59
CA ALA A 32 -9.02 9.57 2.80
C ALA A 32 -10.18 10.23 3.59
N GLN A 33 -10.53 11.47 3.27
CA GLN A 33 -11.54 12.28 3.96
C GLN A 33 -11.25 12.48 5.45
N ILE A 34 -9.97 12.67 5.79
CA ILE A 34 -9.51 12.89 7.17
C ILE A 34 -9.01 14.32 7.35
N SER A 35 -9.26 14.93 8.51
CA SER A 35 -8.74 16.26 8.85
C SER A 35 -7.25 16.22 9.19
N GLN A 36 -6.60 17.38 9.21
CA GLN A 36 -5.21 17.49 9.71
C GLN A 36 -5.10 17.09 11.18
N GLU A 37 -6.15 17.32 11.96
CA GLU A 37 -6.17 17.05 13.39
C GLU A 37 -6.26 15.56 13.70
N GLU A 38 -7.21 14.87 13.06
CA GLU A 38 -7.37 13.42 13.19
C GLU A 38 -6.12 12.68 12.68
N LEU A 39 -5.57 13.09 11.53
CA LEU A 39 -4.38 12.44 11.00
C LEU A 39 -3.15 12.69 11.86
N ALA A 40 -2.98 13.90 12.41
CA ALA A 40 -1.89 14.21 13.33
C ALA A 40 -2.00 13.38 14.63
N ASN A 41 -3.21 13.26 15.19
CA ASN A 41 -3.48 12.41 16.34
C ASN A 41 -3.14 10.94 16.05
N LEU A 42 -3.58 10.43 14.89
CA LEU A 42 -3.34 9.05 14.45
C LEU A 42 -1.86 8.70 14.32
N ILE A 43 -1.05 9.60 13.75
CA ILE A 43 0.40 9.36 13.53
C ILE A 43 1.28 9.83 14.71
N GLY A 44 0.67 10.28 15.80
CA GLY A 44 1.38 10.65 17.04
C GLY A 44 2.19 11.95 16.95
N VAL A 45 1.71 12.95 16.20
CA VAL A 45 2.34 14.29 16.13
C VAL A 45 1.33 15.39 16.45
N SER A 46 1.81 16.60 16.77
CA SER A 46 0.90 17.73 16.94
C SER A 46 0.29 18.17 15.60
N ARG A 47 -0.94 18.70 15.63
CA ARG A 47 -1.61 19.29 14.46
C ARG A 47 -0.72 20.34 13.77
N GLN A 48 -0.03 21.18 14.53
CA GLN A 48 0.90 22.19 14.00
C GLN A 48 2.08 21.54 13.28
N THR A 49 2.62 20.44 13.81
CA THR A 49 3.69 19.68 13.18
C THR A 49 3.23 19.11 11.85
N TYR A 50 2.10 18.41 11.82
CA TYR A 50 1.56 17.88 10.56
C TYR A 50 1.26 18.99 9.55
N SER A 51 0.64 20.09 9.99
CA SER A 51 0.36 21.25 9.14
C SER A 51 1.63 21.89 8.55
N SER A 52 2.73 21.93 9.32
CA SER A 52 4.04 22.41 8.80
C SER A 52 4.65 21.46 7.77
N ILE A 53 4.45 20.15 7.94
CA ILE A 53 4.89 19.12 7.01
C ILE A 53 4.09 19.18 5.71
N GLU A 54 2.77 19.23 5.77
CA GLU A 54 1.88 19.28 4.61
C GLU A 54 2.14 20.55 3.76
N ARG A 55 2.48 21.67 4.41
CA ARG A 55 2.90 22.92 3.74
C ARG A 55 4.35 22.93 3.27
N LYS A 56 5.09 21.83 3.46
CA LYS A 56 6.52 21.68 3.09
C LYS A 56 7.47 22.64 3.81
N VAL A 57 7.03 23.23 4.92
CA VAL A 57 7.84 24.11 5.77
C VAL A 57 8.80 23.29 6.63
N ARG A 58 8.34 22.12 7.10
CA ARG A 58 9.12 21.20 7.93
C ARG A 58 9.26 19.85 7.23
N LYS A 59 10.47 19.31 7.19
CA LYS A 59 10.69 17.92 6.78
C LYS A 59 10.19 16.95 7.86
N MET A 60 9.44 15.93 7.44
CA MET A 60 8.99 14.87 8.37
C MET A 60 10.14 13.95 8.79
N SER A 61 10.00 13.26 9.91
CA SER A 61 10.92 12.18 10.28
C SER A 61 10.63 10.90 9.49
N TRP A 62 11.58 9.97 9.49
CA TRP A 62 11.37 8.62 8.93
C TRP A 62 10.23 7.87 9.62
N SER A 63 10.08 8.00 10.94
CA SER A 63 8.97 7.37 11.68
C SER A 63 7.60 7.92 11.27
N THR A 64 7.50 9.23 11.04
CA THR A 64 6.28 9.85 10.52
C THR A 64 5.98 9.38 9.10
N TYR A 65 7.00 9.26 8.24
CA TYR A 65 6.85 8.69 6.91
C TYR A 65 6.27 7.27 6.97
N LEU A 66 6.86 6.37 7.76
CA LEU A 66 6.37 4.99 7.90
C LEU A 66 4.92 4.93 8.41
N SER A 67 4.58 5.77 9.38
CA SER A 67 3.22 5.86 9.93
C SER A 67 2.20 6.30 8.88
N LEU A 68 2.56 7.30 8.06
CA LEU A 68 1.71 7.79 6.98
C LEU A 68 1.56 6.74 5.87
N VAL A 69 2.65 6.09 5.46
CA VAL A 69 2.61 5.02 4.45
C VAL A 69 1.71 3.88 4.90
N LEU A 70 1.86 3.43 6.15
CA LEU A 70 1.01 2.37 6.72
C LEU A 70 -0.47 2.75 6.66
N PHE A 71 -0.82 3.94 7.16
CA PHE A 71 -2.18 4.44 7.15
C PHE A 71 -2.76 4.51 5.73
N TYR A 72 -2.03 5.13 4.79
CA TYR A 72 -2.53 5.32 3.44
C TYR A 72 -2.57 4.03 2.61
N ASP A 73 -1.66 3.10 2.85
CA ASP A 73 -1.69 1.78 2.20
C ASP A 73 -2.82 0.91 2.73
N HIS A 74 -3.22 1.05 4.00
CA HIS A 74 -4.32 0.25 4.56
C HIS A 74 -5.67 0.96 4.57
N ASN A 75 -5.73 2.20 4.08
CA ASN A 75 -7.00 2.90 3.89
C ASN A 75 -7.56 2.59 2.49
N GLU A 76 -8.79 2.06 2.45
CA GLU A 76 -9.50 1.64 1.23
C GLU A 76 -9.48 2.71 0.12
N LYS A 77 -9.62 3.98 0.49
CA LYS A 77 -9.73 5.08 -0.47
C LYS A 77 -8.37 5.48 -1.06
N THR A 78 -7.27 5.22 -0.36
CA THR A 78 -5.91 5.66 -0.75
C THR A 78 -4.97 4.53 -1.14
N HIS A 79 -5.28 3.27 -0.80
CA HIS A 79 -4.44 2.09 -1.08
C HIS A 79 -3.98 2.01 -2.54
N LYS A 80 -4.92 2.16 -3.49
CA LYS A 80 -4.58 2.14 -4.92
C LYS A 80 -3.74 3.34 -5.34
N MET A 81 -4.04 4.50 -4.78
CA MET A 81 -3.38 5.76 -5.13
C MET A 81 -1.92 5.80 -4.70
N ILE A 82 -1.62 5.39 -3.46
CA ILE A 82 -0.25 5.40 -2.94
C ILE A 82 0.68 4.47 -3.75
N ARG A 83 0.13 3.38 -4.29
CA ARG A 83 0.85 2.43 -5.16
C ARG A 83 1.05 2.95 -6.57
N GLN A 84 0.04 3.61 -7.14
CA GLN A 84 0.13 4.22 -8.48
C GLN A 84 1.12 5.39 -8.52
N LEU A 85 1.24 6.13 -7.42
CA LEU A 85 2.17 7.25 -7.30
C LEU A 85 3.59 6.81 -6.89
N SER A 86 3.86 5.50 -6.81
CA SER A 86 5.15 4.93 -6.35
C SER A 86 5.62 5.46 -4.99
N ILE A 87 4.67 5.86 -4.14
CA ILE A 87 4.94 6.34 -2.78
C ILE A 87 5.16 5.16 -1.84
N PHE A 88 4.42 4.07 -2.04
CA PHE A 88 4.64 2.84 -1.28
C PHE A 88 6.04 2.29 -1.64
N PRO A 89 6.95 2.10 -0.67
CA PRO A 89 8.34 1.74 -0.94
C PRO A 89 8.45 0.24 -1.23
N ARG A 90 7.89 -0.21 -2.36
CA ARG A 90 7.83 -1.63 -2.75
C ARG A 90 9.22 -2.27 -2.75
N GLU A 91 10.18 -1.60 -3.37
CA GLU A 91 11.52 -2.14 -3.57
C GLU A 91 12.27 -2.33 -2.24
N LEU A 92 11.93 -1.49 -1.25
CA LEU A 92 12.42 -1.65 0.10
C LEU A 92 11.88 -2.93 0.75
N PHE A 93 10.58 -3.16 0.66
CA PHE A 93 9.98 -4.36 1.24
C PHE A 93 10.43 -5.64 0.51
N ILE A 94 10.64 -5.59 -0.80
CA ILE A 94 11.25 -6.70 -1.54
C ILE A 94 12.65 -7.00 -1.02
N ARG A 95 13.50 -5.98 -0.81
CA ARG A 95 14.83 -6.14 -0.21
C ARG A 95 14.76 -6.78 1.18
N PHE A 96 13.85 -6.30 2.03
CA PHE A 96 13.63 -6.84 3.37
C PHE A 96 13.11 -8.28 3.40
N ASN A 97 12.48 -8.73 2.32
CA ASN A 97 11.87 -10.06 2.21
C ASN A 97 12.64 -10.98 1.26
N ASP A 98 13.96 -10.82 1.17
CA ASP A 98 14.85 -11.68 0.37
C ASP A 98 14.43 -11.80 -1.10
N GLY A 99 13.96 -10.70 -1.69
CA GLY A 99 13.49 -10.66 -3.09
C GLY A 99 12.02 -11.04 -3.28
N THR A 100 11.27 -11.32 -2.20
CA THR A 100 9.85 -11.68 -2.28
C THR A 100 8.95 -10.45 -2.10
N ASP A 101 8.02 -10.26 -3.04
CA ASP A 101 7.05 -9.16 -2.98
C ASP A 101 5.74 -9.59 -2.29
N TYR A 102 5.63 -9.30 -0.98
CA TYR A 102 4.41 -9.49 -0.20
C TYR A 102 3.45 -8.30 -0.26
N SER A 103 3.81 -7.24 -0.98
CA SER A 103 3.01 -6.02 -0.94
C SER A 103 1.67 -6.16 -1.66
N ASN A 104 1.41 -7.25 -2.38
CA ASN A 104 0.09 -7.54 -2.97
C ASN A 104 -0.62 -8.70 -2.24
N PRO A 105 -1.20 -8.44 -1.05
CA PRO A 105 -1.83 -9.47 -0.24
C PRO A 105 -3.11 -10.05 -0.84
N GLU A 106 -3.70 -9.45 -1.90
CA GLU A 106 -4.94 -9.97 -2.49
C GLU A 106 -4.75 -11.36 -3.10
N LEU A 107 -3.59 -11.61 -3.73
CA LEU A 107 -3.28 -12.93 -4.27
C LEU A 107 -2.90 -13.93 -3.17
N SER A 108 -2.09 -13.50 -2.19
CA SER A 108 -1.66 -14.35 -1.08
C SER A 108 -2.79 -14.67 -0.11
N GLY A 109 -3.76 -13.77 0.06
CA GLY A 109 -4.97 -14.04 0.84
C GLY A 109 -5.89 -15.08 0.20
N LEU A 110 -5.84 -15.21 -1.14
CA LEU A 110 -6.63 -16.18 -1.89
C LEU A 110 -5.90 -17.53 -2.07
N LEU A 111 -4.58 -17.51 -2.31
CA LEU A 111 -3.79 -18.68 -2.69
C LEU A 111 -2.76 -19.11 -1.63
N GLY A 112 -2.66 -18.39 -0.52
CA GLY A 112 -1.70 -18.65 0.56
C GLY A 112 -0.31 -18.06 0.29
N ASN A 113 0.64 -18.40 1.17
CA ASN A 113 2.00 -17.85 1.14
C ASN A 113 2.78 -18.21 -0.14
N ASP A 114 2.43 -19.30 -0.81
CA ASP A 114 3.07 -19.78 -2.04
C ASP A 114 2.41 -19.24 -3.33
N ALA A 115 1.50 -18.25 -3.22
CA ALA A 115 0.73 -17.72 -4.35
C ALA A 115 1.60 -17.38 -5.58
N LYS A 116 2.77 -16.81 -5.35
CA LYS A 116 3.71 -16.44 -6.42
C LYS A 116 4.27 -17.68 -7.13
N THR A 117 4.76 -18.67 -6.36
CA THR A 117 5.23 -19.96 -6.88
C THR A 117 4.12 -20.67 -7.64
N VAL A 118 2.92 -20.76 -7.06
CA VAL A 118 1.76 -21.40 -7.70
C VAL A 118 1.49 -20.78 -9.07
N VAL A 119 1.44 -19.44 -9.15
CA VAL A 119 1.17 -18.73 -10.41
C VAL A 119 2.26 -18.92 -11.46
N GLU A 120 3.53 -19.05 -11.06
CA GLU A 120 4.66 -19.29 -11.97
C GLU A 120 4.59 -20.64 -12.68
N TYR A 121 4.02 -21.68 -12.04
CA TYR A 121 3.85 -23.02 -12.65
C TYR A 121 2.57 -23.16 -13.50
N LEU A 122 1.73 -22.13 -13.58
CA LEU A 122 0.52 -22.18 -14.41
C LEU A 122 0.86 -21.91 -15.87
N ASP A 123 0.45 -22.82 -16.75
CA ASP A 123 0.39 -22.55 -18.18
C ASP A 123 -0.76 -21.57 -18.52
N GLU A 124 -0.79 -21.09 -19.78
CA GLU A 124 -1.82 -20.13 -20.21
C GLU A 124 -3.24 -20.70 -20.14
N GLN A 125 -3.40 -22.01 -20.34
CA GLN A 125 -4.71 -22.66 -20.25
C GLN A 125 -5.23 -22.64 -18.80
N ALA A 126 -4.39 -22.97 -17.84
CA ALA A 126 -4.70 -22.92 -16.42
C ALA A 126 -5.02 -21.50 -15.96
N LYS A 127 -4.27 -20.49 -16.42
CA LYS A 127 -4.56 -19.08 -16.13
C LYS A 127 -5.93 -18.65 -16.68
N VAL A 128 -6.28 -19.05 -17.90
CA VAL A 128 -7.60 -18.76 -18.48
C VAL A 128 -8.72 -19.44 -17.70
N ALA A 129 -8.54 -20.71 -17.32
CA ALA A 129 -9.53 -21.44 -16.53
C ALA A 129 -9.77 -20.79 -15.16
N ILE A 130 -8.71 -20.40 -14.45
CA ILE A 130 -8.82 -19.72 -13.15
C ILE A 130 -9.52 -18.36 -13.29
N ARG A 131 -9.20 -17.57 -14.33
CA ARG A 131 -9.91 -16.30 -14.60
C ARG A 131 -11.40 -16.52 -14.82
N ALA A 132 -11.77 -17.53 -15.62
CA ALA A 132 -13.16 -17.86 -15.87
C ALA A 132 -13.88 -18.26 -14.57
N LEU A 133 -13.25 -19.11 -13.76
CA LEU A 133 -13.79 -19.54 -12.47
C LEU A 133 -14.02 -18.35 -11.53
N VAL A 134 -13.05 -17.45 -11.40
CA VAL A 134 -13.17 -16.23 -10.57
C VAL A 134 -14.34 -15.36 -11.05
N MET A 135 -14.54 -15.20 -12.36
CA MET A 135 -15.65 -14.42 -12.90
C MET A 135 -17.02 -15.07 -12.64
N VAL A 136 -17.12 -16.40 -12.75
CA VAL A 136 -18.33 -17.16 -12.43
C VAL A 136 -18.68 -17.04 -10.94
N GLU A 137 -17.70 -17.21 -10.07
CA GLU A 137 -17.88 -17.10 -8.62
C GLU A 137 -18.20 -15.67 -8.20
N TYR A 138 -17.57 -14.66 -8.82
CA TYR A 138 -17.93 -13.26 -8.62
C TYR A 138 -19.39 -13.00 -9.01
N ALA A 139 -19.85 -13.49 -10.16
CA ALA A 139 -21.24 -13.34 -10.59
C ALA A 139 -22.21 -13.99 -9.59
N ARG A 140 -21.90 -15.21 -9.12
CA ARG A 140 -22.67 -15.93 -8.11
C ARG A 140 -22.76 -15.15 -6.80
N CYS A 141 -21.63 -14.68 -6.26
CA CYS A 141 -21.58 -13.91 -5.01
C CYS A 141 -22.28 -12.55 -5.13
N ARG A 142 -22.16 -11.87 -6.27
CA ARG A 142 -22.84 -10.60 -6.53
C ARG A 142 -24.36 -10.76 -6.54
N THR A 143 -24.89 -11.83 -7.12
CA THR A 143 -26.35 -12.09 -7.12
C THR A 143 -26.89 -12.35 -5.72
N LYS A 144 -26.12 -13.01 -4.84
CA LYS A 144 -26.49 -13.20 -3.43
C LYS A 144 -26.55 -11.88 -2.65
N ASN A 145 -25.59 -10.98 -2.87
CA ASN A 145 -25.57 -9.69 -2.16
C ASN A 145 -26.70 -8.74 -2.62
N ASN A 146 -27.11 -8.79 -3.89
CA ASN A 146 -28.24 -8.00 -4.38
C ASN A 146 -29.62 -8.55 -3.97
N GLY A 147 -29.69 -9.79 -3.45
CA GLY A 147 -30.91 -10.39 -2.92
C GLY A 147 -31.19 -10.06 -1.45
N MET A 148 -30.30 -9.32 -0.76
CA MET A 148 -30.43 -8.93 0.65
C MET A 148 -30.86 -7.47 0.85
N SER A 149 -31.32 -6.80 -0.22
CA SER A 149 -31.79 -5.40 -0.21
C SER A 149 -33.25 -5.27 -0.66
N VAL A 150 -34.11 -6.21 -0.25
CA VAL A 150 -35.56 -6.01 -0.16
C VAL A 150 -36.07 -6.87 1.00
N GLU A 151 -36.03 -6.30 2.20
CA GLU A 151 -37.07 -6.34 3.25
C GLU A 151 -36.60 -5.54 4.47
#